data_AF-C7N8Y7-F1
#
_entry.id   AF-C7N8Y7-F1
#
_cell.length_a   1.000
_cell.length_b   1.000
_cell.length_c   1.000
_cell.angle_alpha   90.00
_cell.angle_beta   90.00
_cell.angle_gamma   90.00
#
_symmetry.space_group_name_H-M   'P 1'
#
loop_
_entity.id
_entity.type
_entity.pdbx_description
1 polymer ?
#
loop_
_entity_poly.entity_id
_entity_poly.type
_entity_poly.pdbx_seq_one_letter_code
_entity_poly.pdbx_strand_id
1 'polypeptide(L)'
;MKPKNFKFRNLFFCCFFLLISVFSFGQSKKSDEMILTDDGVILNLKGTFKISWDRSDPNVPCSSPGYGQMLFYPNNKAIVNGKAIILLPRDFDFYNWDKNKDYDKEFDEEEKAKVEILKKTFPEEFEKMEKIKKGEMQSPVKVIIKKVTPYTECDFTTVYAQVTDIKKIDGAKSKITKLKVKKLDEFHDLDDDAILDENDIKWYEVNSKDGYANMREKPSTNSKIVTKLENKETVKYIMANGDWYYVYIDEHSTNPDENYKVTEFRGFVHKSQLKKVVH
;
A
#
# COMPACT_ATOMS: atom_id res chain seq x y z
N MET A 1 24.32 -76.84 1.14
CA MET A 1 22.97 -76.24 1.29
C MET A 1 23.12 -74.72 1.41
N LYS A 2 22.89 -73.97 0.32
CA LYS A 2 22.46 -72.55 0.36
C LYS A 2 20.93 -72.57 0.58
N PRO A 3 20.24 -71.53 1.11
CA PRO A 3 20.45 -70.08 0.88
C PRO A 3 20.25 -69.23 2.18
N LYS A 4 20.21 -67.89 2.28
CA LYS A 4 19.87 -66.78 1.38
C LYS A 4 20.66 -65.51 1.75
N ASN A 5 21.06 -64.79 0.71
CA ASN A 5 21.46 -63.38 0.74
C ASN A 5 20.37 -62.51 1.38
N PHE A 6 20.65 -61.86 2.50
CA PHE A 6 19.83 -60.75 2.99
C PHE A 6 20.33 -59.45 2.36
N LYS A 7 19.47 -58.86 1.51
CA LYS A 7 19.76 -57.70 0.67
C LYS A 7 20.04 -56.46 1.52
N PHE A 8 21.29 -56.02 1.57
CA PHE A 8 21.76 -54.72 2.08
C PHE A 8 21.34 -53.52 1.17
N ARG A 9 20.15 -53.57 0.57
CA ARG A 9 19.72 -52.62 -0.47
C ARG A 9 18.54 -51.74 -0.05
N ASN A 10 17.95 -51.97 1.12
CA ASN A 10 16.77 -51.22 1.59
C ASN A 10 17.02 -50.19 2.69
N LEU A 11 18.17 -50.19 3.38
CA LEU A 11 18.41 -49.19 4.44
C LEU A 11 18.81 -47.82 3.86
N PHE A 12 19.58 -47.82 2.76
CA PHE A 12 19.98 -46.59 2.06
C PHE A 12 18.81 -45.89 1.36
N PHE A 13 17.81 -46.66 0.91
CA PHE A 13 16.62 -46.11 0.25
C PHE A 13 15.66 -45.43 1.23
N CYS A 14 15.54 -45.93 2.47
CA CYS A 14 14.72 -45.28 3.50
C CYS A 14 15.36 -43.99 4.04
N CYS A 15 16.69 -43.92 4.16
CA CYS A 15 17.38 -42.69 4.59
C CYS A 15 17.31 -41.58 3.54
N PHE A 16 17.30 -41.91 2.25
CA PHE A 16 17.18 -40.89 1.19
C PHE A 16 15.77 -40.28 1.10
N PHE A 17 14.72 -41.08 1.34
CA PHE A 17 13.34 -40.55 1.41
C PHE A 17 13.05 -39.73 2.68
N LEU A 18 13.71 -40.05 3.81
CA LEU A 18 13.63 -39.21 5.01
C LEU A 18 14.36 -37.88 4.88
N LEU A 19 15.42 -37.80 4.05
CA LEU A 19 16.10 -36.54 3.73
C LEU A 19 15.31 -35.67 2.73
N ILE A 20 14.54 -36.28 1.82
CA ILE A 20 13.67 -35.53 0.89
C ILE A 20 12.44 -34.93 1.62
N SER A 21 11.98 -35.53 2.73
CA SER A 21 10.91 -34.93 3.55
C SER A 21 11.33 -33.72 4.39
N VAL A 22 12.63 -33.37 4.44
CA VAL A 22 13.10 -32.13 5.09
C VAL A 22 13.30 -30.98 4.08
N PHE A 23 13.19 -31.28 2.78
CA PHE A 23 13.00 -30.27 1.72
C PHE A 23 11.51 -30.12 1.36
N SER A 24 10.63 -30.19 2.36
CA SER A 24 9.45 -29.33 2.30
C SER A 24 9.98 -27.92 2.17
N PHE A 25 10.01 -27.44 0.93
CA PHE A 25 10.11 -26.04 0.56
C PHE A 25 9.50 -25.25 1.70
N GLY A 26 10.35 -24.63 2.52
CA GLY A 26 9.95 -23.56 3.37
C GLY A 26 9.47 -22.48 2.41
N GLN A 27 8.20 -22.56 2.00
CA GLN A 27 7.49 -21.36 1.62
C GLN A 27 7.65 -20.48 2.83
N SER A 28 8.57 -19.52 2.73
CA SER A 28 8.66 -18.40 3.64
C SER A 28 7.22 -17.98 3.88
N LYS A 29 6.71 -18.10 5.11
CA LYS A 29 5.37 -17.64 5.45
C LYS A 29 5.32 -16.19 4.96
N LYS A 30 4.67 -15.94 3.82
CA LYS A 30 4.53 -14.58 3.29
C LYS A 30 3.80 -13.81 4.39
N SER A 31 4.50 -12.87 5.00
CA SER A 31 3.98 -12.07 6.11
C SER A 31 2.85 -11.14 5.68
N ASP A 32 2.77 -10.90 4.36
CA ASP A 32 1.79 -10.07 3.69
C ASP A 32 0.84 -10.97 2.92
N GLU A 33 -0.46 -10.84 3.24
CA GLU A 33 -1.53 -11.57 2.60
C GLU A 33 -2.29 -10.61 1.69
N MET A 34 -2.38 -10.96 0.41
CA MET A 34 -3.24 -10.27 -0.54
C MET A 34 -4.54 -11.06 -0.66
N ILE A 35 -5.65 -10.42 -0.31
CA ILE A 35 -7.00 -10.96 -0.43
C ILE A 35 -7.68 -10.28 -1.61
N LEU A 36 -8.18 -11.10 -2.53
CA LEU A 36 -8.89 -10.62 -3.72
C LEU A 36 -10.38 -10.61 -3.42
N THR A 37 -11.00 -9.44 -3.43
CA THR A 37 -12.44 -9.26 -3.25
C THR A 37 -13.08 -8.76 -4.53
N ASP A 38 -14.42 -8.78 -4.57
CA ASP A 38 -15.16 -8.27 -5.72
C ASP A 38 -15.13 -6.72 -5.76
N ASP A 39 -14.88 -6.07 -4.62
CA ASP A 39 -14.65 -4.61 -4.50
C ASP A 39 -13.17 -4.20 -4.73
N GLY A 40 -12.35 -5.11 -5.26
CA GLY A 40 -10.93 -4.90 -5.54
C GLY A 40 -9.98 -5.64 -4.60
N VAL A 41 -8.75 -5.13 -4.49
CA VAL A 41 -7.68 -5.79 -3.73
C VAL A 41 -7.67 -5.30 -2.28
N ILE A 42 -7.79 -6.22 -1.34
CA ILE A 42 -7.54 -5.98 0.08
C ILE A 42 -6.14 -6.48 0.42
N LEU A 43 -5.33 -5.61 1.00
CA LEU A 43 -3.98 -5.95 1.43
C LEU A 43 -3.91 -6.01 2.95
N ASN A 44 -3.51 -7.16 3.49
CA ASN A 44 -3.21 -7.36 4.89
C ASN A 44 -1.69 -7.33 5.07
N LEU A 45 -1.16 -6.15 5.38
CA LEU A 45 0.28 -5.87 5.33
C LEU A 45 0.86 -5.72 6.73
N LYS A 46 2.08 -6.21 6.93
CA LYS A 46 2.90 -5.83 8.10
C LYS A 46 3.82 -4.68 7.73
N GLY A 47 4.01 -3.75 8.66
CA GLY A 47 4.87 -2.60 8.42
C GLY A 47 5.03 -1.70 9.64
N THR A 48 5.57 -0.51 9.39
CA THR A 48 5.72 0.53 10.41
C THR A 48 4.69 1.62 10.16
N PHE A 49 3.83 1.87 11.14
CA PHE A 49 2.95 3.04 11.16
C PHE A 49 3.68 4.23 11.76
N LYS A 50 3.56 5.40 11.14
CA LYS A 50 4.12 6.67 11.60
C LYS A 50 3.04 7.76 11.53
N ILE A 51 2.96 8.57 12.57
CA ILE A 51 2.10 9.76 12.61
C ILE A 51 2.78 10.87 13.40
N SER A 52 2.74 12.08 12.87
CA SER A 52 3.24 13.29 13.51
C SER A 52 2.09 14.14 14.03
N TRP A 53 2.39 15.06 14.95
CA TRP A 53 1.44 16.10 15.36
C TRP A 53 2.14 17.37 15.80
N ASP A 54 1.46 18.49 15.59
CA ASP A 54 1.87 19.79 16.08
C ASP A 54 0.66 20.59 16.61
N ARG A 55 0.56 20.70 17.93
CA ARG A 55 -0.44 21.52 18.64
C ARG A 55 0.11 22.89 19.04
N SER A 56 1.30 23.23 18.57
CA SER A 56 1.90 24.55 18.78
C SER A 56 1.69 25.51 17.61
N ASP A 57 1.21 25.00 16.47
CA ASP A 57 0.89 25.82 15.30
C ASP A 57 -0.34 26.70 15.58
N PRO A 58 -0.20 28.05 15.56
CA PRO A 58 -1.31 28.97 15.80
C PRO A 58 -2.36 28.95 14.67
N ASN A 59 -2.04 28.41 13.50
CA ASN A 59 -2.95 28.29 12.37
C ASN A 59 -3.80 27.01 12.44
N VAL A 60 -3.41 26.04 13.28
CA VAL A 60 -4.25 24.88 13.57
C VAL A 60 -5.34 25.33 14.55
N PRO A 61 -6.64 25.17 14.20
CA PRO A 61 -7.73 25.53 15.11
C PRO A 61 -7.52 24.89 16.47
N CYS A 62 -7.81 25.60 17.57
CA CYS A 62 -7.64 25.05 18.93
C CYS A 62 -8.45 23.76 19.17
N SER A 63 -9.46 23.50 18.34
CA SER A 63 -10.30 22.30 18.30
C SER A 63 -9.71 21.15 17.49
N SER A 64 -8.75 21.40 16.60
CA SER A 64 -8.08 20.39 15.80
C SER A 64 -6.87 19.84 16.57
N PRO A 65 -6.72 18.52 16.66
CA PRO A 65 -5.61 17.91 17.38
C PRO A 65 -4.26 18.07 16.67
N GLY A 66 -4.25 18.63 15.44
CA GLY A 66 -3.05 18.94 14.66
C GLY A 66 -2.28 17.69 14.23
N TYR A 67 -2.98 16.58 13.96
CA TYR A 67 -2.35 15.35 13.49
C TYR A 67 -1.96 15.47 12.02
N GLY A 68 -0.73 15.08 11.69
CA GLY A 68 -0.28 14.95 10.31
C GLY A 68 -0.88 13.73 9.62
N GLN A 69 -0.33 13.42 8.45
CA GLN A 69 -0.74 12.25 7.67
C GLN A 69 -0.44 10.93 8.41
N MET A 70 -1.30 9.94 8.20
CA MET A 70 -1.10 8.57 8.68
C MET A 70 -0.21 7.81 7.70
N LEU A 71 1.09 7.73 7.97
CA LEU A 71 2.05 7.07 7.08
C LEU A 71 2.23 5.60 7.44
N PHE A 72 2.28 4.74 6.43
CA PHE A 72 2.55 3.32 6.59
C PHE A 72 3.64 2.82 5.66
N TYR A 73 4.70 2.24 6.23
CA TYR A 73 5.83 1.67 5.50
C TYR A 73 5.70 0.15 5.46
N PRO A 74 5.33 -0.45 4.31
CA PRO A 74 5.25 -1.90 4.19
C PRO A 74 6.62 -2.55 4.41
N ASN A 75 6.68 -3.67 5.13
CA ASN A 75 7.92 -4.42 5.29
C ASN A 75 8.43 -4.95 3.94
N ASN A 76 7.51 -5.32 3.05
CA ASN A 76 7.84 -5.67 1.68
C ASN A 76 8.07 -4.41 0.84
N LYS A 77 9.35 -4.02 0.72
CA LYS A 77 9.80 -2.86 -0.06
C LYS A 77 9.49 -2.91 -1.56
N ALA A 78 9.03 -4.05 -2.10
CA ALA A 78 8.56 -4.09 -3.48
C ALA A 78 7.21 -3.40 -3.66
N ILE A 79 6.41 -3.30 -2.59
CA ILE A 79 5.17 -2.52 -2.57
C ILE A 79 5.57 -1.06 -2.49
N VAL A 80 5.08 -0.24 -3.43
CA VAL A 80 5.33 1.22 -3.50
C VAL A 80 6.80 1.62 -3.42
N ASN A 81 7.69 0.77 -3.95
CA ASN A 81 9.14 0.99 -4.01
C ASN A 81 9.81 1.36 -2.66
N GLY A 82 9.24 0.93 -1.54
CA GLY A 82 9.81 1.18 -0.21
C GLY A 82 9.49 2.57 0.38
N LYS A 83 8.62 3.35 -0.28
CA LYS A 83 8.04 4.58 0.29
C LYS A 83 6.86 4.28 1.21
N ALA A 84 6.37 5.34 1.87
CA ALA A 84 5.15 5.25 2.65
C ALA A 84 3.90 5.19 1.76
N ILE A 85 2.88 4.50 2.27
CA ILE A 85 1.49 4.65 1.84
C ILE A 85 0.82 5.62 2.80
N ILE A 86 0.14 6.65 2.29
CA ILE A 86 -0.74 7.49 3.09
C ILE A 86 -2.05 6.72 3.33
N LEU A 87 -2.36 6.49 4.60
CA LEU A 87 -3.59 5.85 5.02
C LEU A 87 -4.69 6.89 5.19
N LEU A 88 -5.78 6.71 4.45
CA LEU A 88 -6.98 7.52 4.56
C LEU A 88 -8.05 6.74 5.33
N PRO A 89 -8.61 7.28 6.44
CA PRO A 89 -9.67 6.61 7.20
C PRO A 89 -10.96 6.38 6.40
N ARG A 90 -11.15 7.13 5.31
CA ARG A 90 -12.33 7.15 4.47
C ARG A 90 -12.03 6.77 3.03
N ASP A 91 -13.09 6.59 2.26
CA ASP A 91 -13.00 6.47 0.81
C ASP A 91 -12.69 7.83 0.17
N PHE A 92 -11.95 7.84 -0.94
CA PHE A 92 -11.45 9.05 -1.57
C PHE A 92 -11.53 8.97 -3.09
N ASP A 93 -11.74 10.13 -3.72
CA ASP A 93 -11.68 10.34 -5.17
C ASP A 93 -10.95 11.66 -5.41
N PHE A 94 -9.70 11.56 -5.87
CA PHE A 94 -8.81 12.73 -6.04
C PHE A 94 -9.12 13.56 -7.28
N TYR A 95 -9.66 12.92 -8.32
CA TYR A 95 -9.74 13.54 -9.63
C TYR A 95 -11.12 14.13 -9.91
N ASN A 96 -12.18 13.57 -9.30
CA ASN A 96 -13.53 14.07 -9.51
C ASN A 96 -13.89 15.05 -8.39
N TRP A 97 -13.47 16.30 -8.57
CA TRP A 97 -13.85 17.41 -7.69
C TRP A 97 -15.37 17.60 -7.66
N ASP A 98 -15.96 17.60 -6.47
CA ASP A 98 -17.37 17.91 -6.28
C ASP A 98 -17.52 19.28 -5.64
N LYS A 99 -17.98 20.25 -6.42
CA LYS A 99 -18.18 21.63 -5.98
C LYS A 99 -19.21 21.80 -4.86
N ASN A 100 -20.08 20.81 -4.63
CA ASN A 100 -21.08 20.85 -3.57
C ASN A 100 -20.58 20.19 -2.28
N LYS A 101 -19.35 19.66 -2.29
CA LYS A 101 -18.74 18.94 -1.18
C LYS A 101 -18.27 19.94 -0.13
N ASP A 102 -18.63 19.67 1.12
CA ASP A 102 -18.22 20.49 2.27
C ASP A 102 -16.86 20.00 2.78
N TYR A 103 -15.79 20.51 2.16
CA TYR A 103 -14.42 20.09 2.43
C TYR A 103 -13.98 20.35 3.88
N ASP A 104 -14.50 21.40 4.51
CA ASP A 104 -14.21 21.70 5.92
C ASP A 104 -14.81 20.62 6.82
N LYS A 105 -16.07 20.25 6.57
CA LYS A 105 -16.72 19.16 7.28
C LYS A 105 -16.01 17.82 7.05
N GLU A 106 -15.55 17.55 5.82
CA GLU A 106 -14.80 16.33 5.54
C GLU A 106 -13.47 16.26 6.28
N PHE A 107 -12.75 17.38 6.33
CA PHE A 107 -11.52 17.48 7.09
C PHE A 107 -11.77 17.20 8.59
N ASP A 108 -12.83 17.79 9.16
CA ASP A 108 -13.23 17.54 10.54
C ASP A 108 -13.61 16.08 10.81
N GLU A 109 -14.34 15.45 9.89
CA GLU A 109 -14.70 14.02 9.97
C GLU A 109 -13.45 13.12 9.88
N GLU A 110 -12.49 13.48 9.03
CA GLU A 110 -11.25 12.74 8.88
C GLU A 110 -10.36 12.85 10.13
N GLU A 111 -10.21 14.05 10.69
CA GLU A 111 -9.49 14.26 11.95
C GLU A 111 -10.12 13.48 13.12
N LYS A 112 -11.46 13.46 13.20
CA LYS A 112 -12.18 12.64 14.19
C LYS A 112 -11.90 11.15 13.99
N ALA A 113 -11.96 10.66 12.75
CA ALA A 113 -11.68 9.26 12.43
C ALA A 113 -10.24 8.87 12.80
N LYS A 114 -9.25 9.73 12.51
CA LYS A 114 -7.84 9.51 12.94
C LYS A 114 -7.75 9.39 14.46
N VAL A 115 -8.39 10.29 15.20
CA VAL A 115 -8.40 10.26 16.68
C VAL A 115 -9.02 8.96 17.20
N GLU A 116 -10.15 8.52 16.64
CA GLU A 116 -10.82 7.28 17.03
C GLU A 116 -9.92 6.05 16.78
N ILE A 117 -9.27 5.98 15.61
CA ILE A 117 -8.32 4.92 15.29
C ILE A 117 -7.16 4.92 16.30
N LEU A 118 -6.57 6.09 16.58
CA LEU A 118 -5.45 6.19 17.52
C LEU A 118 -5.84 5.79 18.95
N LYS A 119 -6.98 6.25 19.46
CA LYS A 119 -7.49 5.88 20.79
C LYS A 119 -7.76 4.39 20.91
N LYS A 120 -8.36 3.80 19.87
CA LYS A 120 -8.71 2.38 19.83
C LYS A 120 -7.46 1.50 19.74
N THR A 121 -6.54 1.84 18.84
CA THR A 121 -5.38 0.99 18.53
C THR A 121 -4.22 1.22 19.49
N PHE A 122 -4.04 2.45 19.98
CA PHE A 122 -2.89 2.87 20.79
C PHE A 122 -3.29 3.70 22.03
N PRO A 123 -4.16 3.19 22.93
CA PRO A 123 -4.71 3.99 24.03
C PRO A 123 -3.63 4.57 24.96
N GLU A 124 -2.66 3.75 25.38
CA GLU A 124 -1.58 4.20 26.27
C GLU A 124 -0.62 5.19 25.60
N GLU A 125 -0.33 5.00 24.32
CA GLU A 125 0.48 5.93 23.56
C GLU A 125 -0.27 7.24 23.33
N PHE A 126 -1.57 7.18 23.04
CA PHE A 126 -2.41 8.35 22.83
C PHE A 126 -2.41 9.28 24.04
N GLU A 127 -2.55 8.74 25.26
CA GLU A 127 -2.43 9.53 26.50
C GLU A 127 -1.06 10.20 26.67
N LYS A 128 0.03 9.57 26.18
CA LYS A 128 1.37 10.16 26.20
C LYS A 128 1.51 11.23 25.13
N MET A 129 0.94 11.01 23.95
CA MET A 129 0.91 11.97 22.85
C MET A 129 0.20 13.26 23.29
N GLU A 130 -0.90 13.15 24.05
CA GLU A 130 -1.64 14.31 24.55
C GLU A 130 -0.83 15.24 25.46
N LYS A 131 0.20 14.70 26.14
CA LYS A 131 1.09 15.46 27.03
C LYS A 131 2.24 16.15 26.26
N ILE A 132 2.39 15.87 24.98
CA ILE A 132 3.47 16.37 24.13
C ILE A 132 2.87 17.36 23.11
N LYS A 133 3.32 18.61 23.14
CA LYS A 133 2.82 19.64 22.21
C LYS A 133 3.13 19.35 20.74
N LYS A 134 4.33 18.85 20.45
CA LYS A 134 4.79 18.51 19.09
C LYS A 134 5.62 17.25 19.14
N GLY A 135 5.30 16.27 18.29
CA GLY A 135 5.94 14.97 18.33
C GLY A 135 5.66 14.10 17.12
N GLU A 136 6.27 12.92 17.15
CA GLU A 136 5.97 11.83 16.24
C GLU A 136 5.88 10.50 17.00
N MET A 137 5.04 9.61 16.49
CA MET A 137 4.92 8.23 16.97
C MET A 137 5.22 7.28 15.83
N GLN A 138 5.96 6.22 16.13
CA GLN A 138 6.22 5.10 15.23
C GLN A 138 5.87 3.80 15.93
N SER A 139 5.17 2.87 15.26
CA SER A 139 4.83 1.57 15.83
C SER A 139 4.74 0.47 14.76
N PRO A 140 5.31 -0.72 15.01
CA PRO A 140 5.08 -1.88 14.14
C PRO A 140 3.63 -2.34 14.22
N VAL A 141 2.96 -2.42 13.07
CA VAL A 141 1.54 -2.76 12.98
C VAL A 141 1.24 -3.77 11.86
N LYS A 142 0.05 -4.36 11.94
CA LYS A 142 -0.64 -4.95 10.80
C LYS A 142 -1.75 -3.99 10.35
N VAL A 143 -1.81 -3.69 9.06
CA VAL A 143 -2.88 -2.88 8.47
C VAL A 143 -3.69 -3.71 7.49
N ILE A 144 -4.99 -3.41 7.41
CA ILE A 144 -5.86 -3.87 6.34
C ILE A 144 -6.23 -2.65 5.52
N ILE A 145 -5.84 -2.65 4.24
CA ILE A 145 -6.04 -1.52 3.33
C ILE A 145 -6.72 -1.97 2.03
N LYS A 146 -7.42 -1.05 1.37
CA LYS A 146 -8.00 -1.22 0.04
C LYS A 146 -7.82 0.04 -0.81
N LYS A 147 -8.12 -0.04 -2.10
CA LYS A 147 -8.03 1.09 -3.06
C LYS A 147 -6.66 1.78 -3.07
N VAL A 148 -5.59 1.00 -3.25
CA VAL A 148 -4.23 1.55 -3.36
C VAL A 148 -4.11 2.36 -4.65
N THR A 149 -3.77 3.64 -4.52
CA THR A 149 -3.90 4.63 -5.59
C THR A 149 -2.67 5.53 -5.64
N PRO A 150 -1.83 5.42 -6.67
CA PRO A 150 -0.83 6.43 -6.98
C PRO A 150 -1.53 7.67 -7.52
N TYR A 151 -1.29 8.82 -6.88
CA TYR A 151 -1.78 10.13 -7.30
C TYR A 151 -0.57 11.01 -7.61
N THR A 152 -0.55 11.62 -8.79
CA THR A 152 0.54 12.47 -9.25
C THR A 152 0.07 13.91 -9.26
N GLU A 153 0.75 14.77 -8.51
CA GLU A 153 0.52 16.21 -8.49
C GLU A 153 1.82 16.93 -8.88
N CYS A 154 1.75 17.77 -9.90
CA CYS A 154 2.94 18.40 -10.51
C CYS A 154 4.02 17.34 -10.84
N ASP A 155 5.11 17.32 -10.06
CA ASP A 155 6.31 16.52 -10.31
C ASP A 155 6.53 15.41 -9.26
N PHE A 156 5.57 15.18 -8.36
CA PHE A 156 5.66 14.14 -7.34
C PHE A 156 4.47 13.20 -7.38
N THR A 157 4.69 11.93 -7.01
CA THR A 157 3.60 10.96 -6.86
C THR A 157 3.53 10.45 -5.43
N THR A 158 2.33 10.32 -4.91
CA THR A 158 2.10 9.78 -3.59
C THR A 158 1.11 8.63 -3.66
N VAL A 159 1.30 7.59 -2.86
CA VAL A 159 0.39 6.44 -2.87
C VAL A 159 -0.53 6.50 -1.66
N TYR A 160 -1.82 6.58 -1.93
CA TYR A 160 -2.88 6.59 -0.95
C TYR A 160 -3.57 5.24 -0.88
N ALA A 161 -4.08 4.88 0.29
CA ALA A 161 -4.95 3.72 0.44
C ALA A 161 -5.97 3.96 1.55
N GLN A 162 -7.17 3.43 1.37
CA GLN A 162 -8.17 3.46 2.42
C GLN A 162 -7.79 2.42 3.47
N VAL A 163 -7.63 2.84 4.72
CA VAL A 163 -7.40 1.94 5.84
C VAL A 163 -8.72 1.50 6.46
N THR A 164 -8.91 0.19 6.59
CA THR A 164 -10.10 -0.39 7.24
C THR A 164 -9.81 -0.90 8.64
N ASP A 165 -8.55 -1.25 8.93
CA ASP A 165 -8.14 -1.71 10.26
C ASP A 165 -6.63 -1.52 10.50
N ILE A 166 -6.27 -1.21 11.74
CA ILE A 166 -4.88 -1.13 12.22
C ILE A 166 -4.77 -1.88 13.54
N LYS A 167 -3.88 -2.88 13.59
CA LYS A 167 -3.62 -3.70 14.77
C LYS A 167 -2.16 -3.61 15.20
N LYS A 168 -1.93 -3.45 16.50
CA LYS A 168 -0.60 -3.61 17.09
C LYS A 168 -0.12 -5.04 16.87
N ILE A 169 1.19 -5.20 16.68
CA ILE A 169 1.84 -6.50 16.71
C ILE A 169 2.17 -6.81 18.17
N ASP A 170 1.76 -7.98 18.67
CA ASP A 170 2.01 -8.38 20.05
C ASP A 170 3.51 -8.33 20.40
N GLY A 171 3.82 -7.71 21.54
CA GLY A 171 5.20 -7.51 22.00
C GLY A 171 5.98 -6.41 21.28
N ALA A 172 5.44 -5.81 20.21
CA ALA A 172 6.06 -4.66 19.57
C ALA A 172 5.92 -3.41 20.43
N LYS A 173 7.00 -2.62 20.53
CA LYS A 173 7.02 -1.36 21.29
C LYS A 173 6.86 -0.19 20.34
N SER A 174 5.94 0.70 20.67
CA SER A 174 5.82 2.00 20.02
C SER A 174 6.92 2.94 20.52
N LYS A 175 7.42 3.79 19.63
CA LYS A 175 8.36 4.86 19.93
C LYS A 175 7.66 6.20 19.78
N ILE A 176 7.72 7.03 20.82
CA ILE A 176 7.25 8.41 20.79
C ILE A 176 8.46 9.33 20.92
N THR A 177 8.61 10.26 19.99
CA THR A 177 9.69 11.26 19.97
C THR A 177 9.08 12.64 20.13
N LYS A 178 9.53 13.40 21.14
CA LYS A 178 9.20 14.83 21.26
C LYS A 178 10.06 15.62 20.30
N LEU A 179 9.44 16.45 19.46
CA LEU A 179 10.15 17.30 18.51
C LEU A 179 10.31 18.71 19.08
N LYS A 180 11.36 19.42 18.64
CA LYS A 180 11.56 20.84 18.97
C LYS A 180 10.61 21.68 18.11
N VAL A 181 10.00 22.70 18.72
CA VAL A 181 9.27 23.74 17.99
C VAL A 181 10.33 24.58 17.27
N LYS A 182 10.54 24.34 15.97
CA LYS A 182 11.35 25.22 15.12
C LYS A 182 10.52 26.44 14.74
N LYS A 183 11.19 27.57 14.43
CA LYS A 183 10.54 28.75 13.86
C LYS A 183 9.92 28.38 12.50
N LEU A 184 8.83 29.07 12.15
CA LEU A 184 7.92 28.81 11.02
C LEU A 184 8.65 28.72 9.66
N ASP A 185 9.82 29.33 9.57
CA ASP A 185 10.67 29.56 8.41
C ASP A 185 11.60 28.36 8.07
N GLU A 186 11.56 27.26 8.83
CA GLU A 186 12.26 25.99 8.54
C GLU A 186 11.28 24.80 8.36
N PHE A 187 10.11 25.04 7.75
CA PHE A 187 9.21 23.96 7.32
C PHE A 187 9.82 23.27 6.09
N HIS A 188 10.56 22.19 6.31
CA HIS A 188 10.51 21.09 5.36
C HIS A 188 9.26 20.29 5.72
N ASP A 189 8.33 20.18 4.78
CA ASP A 189 7.09 19.44 4.98
C ASP A 189 7.46 18.01 5.37
N LEU A 190 6.97 17.58 6.53
CA LEU A 190 7.26 16.26 7.12
C LEU A 190 6.71 15.09 6.28
N ASP A 191 6.10 15.40 5.14
CA ASP A 191 5.47 14.50 4.18
C ASP A 191 6.42 14.11 3.02
N ASP A 192 7.65 14.63 2.98
CA ASP A 192 8.69 14.24 2.00
C ASP A 192 8.92 12.72 1.96
N ASP A 193 8.72 12.01 3.07
CA ASP A 193 8.90 10.55 3.15
C ASP A 193 7.86 9.75 2.32
N ALA A 194 6.71 10.35 2.00
CA ALA A 194 5.64 9.74 1.20
C ALA A 194 5.76 10.03 -0.31
N ILE A 195 6.60 11.00 -0.66
CA ILE A 195 6.83 11.40 -2.05
C ILE A 195 7.66 10.32 -2.78
N LEU A 196 7.07 9.78 -3.84
CA LEU A 196 7.75 9.05 -4.90
C LEU A 196 8.28 10.08 -5.89
N ASP A 197 9.60 10.08 -6.11
CA ASP A 197 10.18 10.78 -7.24
C ASP A 197 9.86 10.04 -8.56
N GLU A 198 10.10 10.68 -9.71
CA GLU A 198 9.87 10.06 -11.02
C GLU A 198 10.60 8.71 -11.17
N ASN A 199 11.76 8.55 -10.52
CA ASN A 199 12.58 7.34 -10.59
C ASN A 199 12.04 6.19 -9.72
N ASP A 200 11.25 6.51 -8.69
CA ASP A 200 10.61 5.54 -7.81
C ASP A 200 9.38 4.89 -8.46
N ILE A 201 8.73 5.60 -9.39
CA ILE A 201 7.57 5.11 -10.11
C ILE A 201 8.04 4.17 -11.22
N LYS A 202 7.54 2.93 -11.19
CA LYS A 202 7.82 1.97 -12.25
C LYS A 202 6.72 2.04 -13.29
N TRP A 203 7.06 2.62 -14.43
CA TRP A 203 6.20 2.65 -15.60
C TRP A 203 6.43 1.43 -16.49
N TYR A 204 5.34 0.88 -17.00
CA TYR A 204 5.37 -0.22 -17.96
C TYR A 204 4.53 0.12 -19.17
N GLU A 205 5.08 -0.14 -20.35
CA GLU A 205 4.37 -0.05 -21.62
C GLU A 205 3.73 -1.41 -21.91
N VAL A 206 2.49 -1.42 -22.38
CA VAL A 206 1.82 -2.61 -22.88
C VAL A 206 2.50 -3.06 -24.18
N ASN A 207 3.02 -4.28 -24.17
CA ASN A 207 3.72 -4.87 -25.29
C ASN A 207 3.39 -6.37 -25.37
N SER A 208 2.24 -6.66 -25.95
CA SER A 208 1.68 -8.00 -26.15
C SER A 208 1.79 -8.44 -27.61
N LYS A 209 1.99 -9.74 -27.82
CA LYS A 209 1.99 -10.35 -29.17
C LYS A 209 0.66 -10.18 -29.90
N ASP A 210 -0.43 -10.11 -29.14
CA ASP A 210 -1.78 -10.01 -29.67
C ASP A 210 -2.20 -8.56 -29.97
N GLY A 211 -1.30 -7.58 -29.75
CA GLY A 211 -1.58 -6.16 -29.95
C GLY A 211 -2.18 -5.46 -28.72
N TYR A 212 -2.60 -6.21 -27.71
CA TYR A 212 -3.23 -5.67 -26.49
C TYR A 212 -3.03 -6.58 -25.27
N ALA A 213 -3.30 -6.04 -24.08
CA ALA A 213 -3.38 -6.78 -22.82
C ALA A 213 -4.74 -6.56 -22.14
N ASN A 214 -5.26 -7.58 -21.47
CA ASN A 214 -6.45 -7.43 -20.64
C ASN A 214 -6.03 -7.16 -19.20
N MET A 215 -6.53 -6.07 -18.63
CA MET A 215 -6.46 -5.83 -17.19
C MET A 215 -7.62 -6.54 -16.51
N ARG A 216 -7.33 -7.28 -15.44
CA ARG A 216 -8.29 -8.20 -14.81
C ARG A 216 -8.47 -7.95 -13.32
N GLU A 217 -9.63 -8.30 -12.78
CA GLU A 217 -9.92 -8.10 -11.35
C GLU A 217 -9.03 -9.00 -10.46
N LYS A 218 -8.69 -10.20 -10.94
CA LYS A 218 -7.89 -11.21 -10.23
C LYS A 218 -6.72 -11.66 -11.14
N PRO A 219 -5.56 -12.08 -10.58
CA PRO A 219 -4.39 -12.52 -11.32
C PRO A 219 -4.59 -13.92 -11.91
N SER A 220 -5.55 -14.02 -12.84
CA SER A 220 -5.98 -15.25 -13.51
C SER A 220 -6.57 -14.91 -14.86
N THR A 221 -6.27 -15.72 -15.87
CA THR A 221 -6.82 -15.57 -17.23
C THR A 221 -8.33 -15.78 -17.30
N ASN A 222 -8.93 -16.43 -16.30
CA ASN A 222 -10.37 -16.68 -16.20
C ASN A 222 -11.13 -15.58 -15.44
N SER A 223 -10.42 -14.58 -14.91
CA SER A 223 -11.04 -13.47 -14.19
C SER A 223 -11.71 -12.48 -15.14
N LYS A 224 -12.76 -11.82 -14.66
CA LYS A 224 -13.42 -10.71 -15.36
C LYS A 224 -12.40 -9.65 -15.77
N ILE A 225 -12.59 -9.16 -17.00
CA ILE A 225 -11.80 -8.09 -17.58
C ILE A 225 -12.35 -6.76 -17.02
N VAL A 226 -11.45 -5.96 -16.44
CA VAL A 226 -11.72 -4.59 -15.99
C VAL A 226 -11.73 -3.66 -17.20
N THR A 227 -10.65 -3.69 -17.98
CA THR A 227 -10.53 -2.96 -19.25
C THR A 227 -9.50 -3.65 -20.17
N LYS A 228 -9.49 -3.24 -21.43
CA LYS A 228 -8.52 -3.67 -22.45
C LYS A 228 -7.52 -2.53 -22.66
N LEU A 229 -6.23 -2.84 -22.60
CA LEU A 229 -5.13 -1.90 -22.81
C LEU A 229 -4.47 -2.20 -24.15
N GLU A 230 -4.43 -1.25 -25.07
CA GLU A 230 -3.74 -1.42 -26.35
C GLU A 230 -2.22 -1.34 -26.17
N ASN A 231 -1.46 -1.94 -27.08
CA ASN A 231 0.00 -1.79 -27.08
C ASN A 231 0.40 -0.31 -27.12
N LYS A 232 1.51 0.03 -26.45
CA LYS A 232 2.04 1.40 -26.21
C LYS A 232 1.32 2.21 -25.14
N GLU A 233 0.17 1.76 -24.63
CA GLU A 233 -0.37 2.35 -23.42
C GLU A 233 0.57 2.14 -22.24
N THR A 234 0.66 3.12 -21.35
CA THR A 234 1.56 3.09 -20.21
C THR A 234 0.76 2.94 -18.92
N VAL A 235 1.22 2.05 -18.03
CA VAL A 235 0.58 1.75 -16.74
C VAL A 235 1.52 2.01 -15.56
N LYS A 236 0.97 2.47 -14.44
CA LYS A 236 1.69 2.67 -13.18
C LYS A 236 1.73 1.35 -12.39
N TYR A 237 2.92 0.84 -12.06
CA TYR A 237 3.08 -0.36 -11.23
C TYR A 237 2.87 -0.08 -9.75
N ILE A 238 2.11 -0.95 -9.07
CA ILE A 238 1.89 -0.88 -7.62
C ILE A 238 2.61 -2.04 -6.91
N MET A 239 2.29 -3.27 -7.30
CA MET A 239 2.84 -4.48 -6.68
C MET A 239 2.79 -5.70 -7.61
N ALA A 240 3.45 -6.79 -7.22
CA ALA A 240 3.43 -8.05 -7.94
C ALA A 240 2.74 -9.16 -7.15
N ASN A 241 2.01 -10.04 -7.84
CA ASN A 241 1.57 -11.33 -7.33
C ASN A 241 1.86 -12.44 -8.33
N GLY A 242 2.84 -13.30 -8.02
CA GLY A 242 3.30 -14.32 -8.97
C GLY A 242 3.75 -13.66 -10.26
N ASP A 243 3.22 -14.10 -11.40
CA ASP A 243 3.49 -13.58 -12.75
C ASP A 243 2.57 -12.44 -13.18
N TRP A 244 1.88 -11.82 -12.23
CA TRP A 244 0.98 -10.69 -12.48
C TRP A 244 1.47 -9.43 -11.77
N TYR A 245 1.27 -8.30 -12.42
CA TYR A 245 1.42 -6.97 -11.82
C TYR A 245 0.04 -6.37 -11.56
N TYR A 246 -0.16 -5.86 -10.34
CA TYR A 246 -1.27 -4.98 -10.05
C TYR A 246 -0.87 -3.57 -10.47
N VAL A 247 -1.64 -3.00 -11.37
CA VAL A 247 -1.34 -1.74 -12.06
C VAL A 247 -2.52 -0.78 -11.99
N TYR A 248 -2.24 0.49 -12.28
CA TYR A 248 -3.20 1.59 -12.29
C TYR A 248 -3.06 2.40 -13.58
N ILE A 249 -4.20 2.85 -14.11
CA ILE A 249 -4.31 3.89 -15.15
C ILE A 249 -5.42 4.88 -14.79
N ASP A 250 -5.27 6.10 -15.27
CA ASP A 250 -6.27 7.17 -15.27
C ASP A 250 -6.66 7.49 -16.72
N GLU A 251 -7.96 7.52 -17.02
CA GLU A 251 -8.48 7.95 -18.32
C GLU A 251 -9.28 9.24 -18.15
N HIS A 252 -8.93 10.27 -18.89
CA HIS A 252 -9.64 11.55 -18.90
C HIS A 252 -10.79 11.51 -19.90
N SER A 253 -12.01 11.85 -19.46
CA SER A 253 -13.14 12.04 -20.39
C SER A 253 -12.78 13.12 -21.40
N THR A 254 -12.90 12.79 -22.68
CA THR A 254 -12.69 13.73 -23.79
C THR A 254 -13.96 14.47 -24.17
N ASN A 255 -15.08 14.23 -23.48
CA ASN A 255 -16.36 14.84 -23.78
C ASN A 255 -16.46 16.23 -23.13
N PRO A 256 -16.52 17.33 -23.91
CA PRO A 256 -16.57 18.69 -23.36
C PRO A 256 -17.83 19.00 -22.55
N ASP A 257 -18.91 18.20 -22.71
CA ASP A 257 -20.17 18.37 -21.96
C ASP A 257 -20.17 17.62 -20.62
N GLU A 258 -19.25 16.67 -20.44
CA GLU A 258 -18.98 16.04 -19.16
C GLU A 258 -17.90 16.88 -18.47
N ASN A 259 -18.25 17.54 -17.36
CA ASN A 259 -17.24 18.13 -16.46
C ASN A 259 -16.05 17.17 -16.34
N TYR A 260 -14.81 17.67 -16.50
CA TYR A 260 -13.56 16.88 -16.52
C TYR A 260 -13.61 15.73 -15.52
N LYS A 261 -13.99 14.54 -16.01
CA LYS A 261 -14.20 13.35 -15.20
C LYS A 261 -13.06 12.39 -15.51
N VAL A 262 -12.36 11.98 -14.49
CA VAL A 262 -11.31 10.98 -14.62
C VAL A 262 -11.89 9.64 -14.19
N THR A 263 -11.77 8.66 -15.07
CA THR A 263 -12.11 7.27 -14.76
C THR A 263 -10.83 6.54 -14.43
N GLU A 264 -10.77 6.00 -13.21
CA GLU A 264 -9.60 5.26 -12.76
C GLU A 264 -9.84 3.76 -12.94
N PHE A 265 -8.87 3.08 -13.51
CA PHE A 265 -8.89 1.64 -13.60
C PHE A 265 -7.71 1.01 -12.86
N ARG A 266 -7.99 -0.06 -12.13
CA ARG A 266 -7.01 -0.84 -11.39
C ARG A 266 -7.23 -2.32 -11.65
N GLY A 267 -6.15 -3.08 -11.76
CA GLY A 267 -6.26 -4.52 -11.96
C GLY A 267 -4.94 -5.20 -12.24
N PHE A 268 -5.02 -6.48 -12.54
CA PHE A 268 -3.88 -7.34 -12.82
C PHE A 268 -3.63 -7.46 -14.32
N VAL A 269 -2.38 -7.26 -14.71
CA VAL A 269 -1.87 -7.53 -16.06
C VAL A 269 -0.73 -8.54 -15.96
N HIS A 270 -0.68 -9.50 -16.88
CA HIS A 270 0.36 -10.52 -16.87
C HIS A 270 1.70 -9.89 -17.29
N LYS A 271 2.79 -10.19 -16.56
CA LYS A 271 4.10 -9.56 -16.76
C LYS A 271 4.64 -9.71 -18.19
N SER A 272 4.36 -10.83 -18.85
CA SER A 272 4.83 -11.09 -20.22
C SER A 272 4.20 -10.17 -21.27
N GLN A 273 3.17 -9.40 -20.91
CA GLN A 273 2.49 -8.43 -21.77
C GLN A 273 2.94 -7.00 -21.49
N LEU A 274 3.95 -6.82 -20.62
CA LEU A 274 4.45 -5.52 -20.19
C LEU A 274 5.95 -5.43 -20.44
N LYS A 275 6.39 -4.26 -20.90
CA LYS A 275 7.80 -3.91 -21.07
C LYS A 275 8.11 -2.73 -20.15
N LYS A 276 9.14 -2.86 -19.31
CA LYS A 276 9.56 -1.76 -18.43
C LYS A 276 9.97 -0.55 -19.28
N VAL A 277 9.43 0.61 -18.96
CA VAL A 277 9.85 1.89 -19.53
C VAL A 277 11.08 2.37 -18.75
N VAL A 278 12.12 2.78 -19.47
CA VAL A 278 13.32 3.39 -18.90
C VAL A 278 13.30 4.84 -19.39
N HIS A 279 13.14 5.78 -18.46
CA HIS A 279 13.33 7.21 -18.71
C HIS A 279 14.79 7.57 -18.41
#